data_AF-A0A523MPJ0-F1
#
_entry.id   AF-A0A523MPJ0-F1
#
_cell.length_a   1.000
_cell.length_b   1.000
_cell.length_c   1.000
_cell.angle_alpha   90.00
_cell.angle_beta   90.00
_cell.angle_gamma   90.00
#
_symmetry.space_group_name_H-M   'P 1'
#
loop_
_entity.id
_entity.type
_entity.pdbx_description
1 polymer ?
#
loop_
_entity_poly.entity_id
_entity_poly.type
_entity_poly.pdbx_seq_one_letter_code
_entity_poly.pdbx_strand_id
1 'polypeptide(L)'
;MTGPLYSSFWYRVAKLRPTLRQHVESHRHVYRGQVWYLIQDPASGRMHRFAGAAQRIIGLMNGSRSVQEIWDAIEAADPDNLPTQDEVIGLLGQLHAADLLSVRISPDTQELFRRAQARQRKRRRSRFVNPLAIRIPLIDPDRFLARTLPVVRWVLSPFGVVLWLLVVGAAVVLVGMHWSELTDNVIDRVTTPRNLLFIWLSYPVIKAFHELGHGYAARRWGGEVHEMGIMLLIFMPIP
;
A
#
# COMPACT_ATOMS: atom_id res chain seq x y z
N MET A 1 9.40 -7.46 -3.74
CA MET A 1 10.86 -7.65 -3.91
C MET A 1 11.31 -8.65 -2.85
N THR A 2 11.26 -9.92 -3.22
CA THR A 2 11.76 -11.07 -2.47
C THR A 2 13.27 -10.93 -2.34
N GLY A 3 13.77 -10.86 -1.11
CA GLY A 3 15.21 -10.93 -0.85
C GLY A 3 15.75 -12.33 -1.18
N PRO A 4 17.06 -12.56 -1.07
CA PRO A 4 17.60 -13.91 -1.15
C PRO A 4 16.90 -14.83 -0.15
N LEU A 5 16.52 -16.03 -0.58
CA LEU A 5 15.86 -17.03 0.28
C LEU A 5 16.73 -17.36 1.50
N TYR A 6 18.05 -17.41 1.30
CA TYR A 6 19.04 -17.74 2.32
C TYR A 6 19.74 -16.50 2.88
N SER A 7 20.04 -16.53 4.17
CA SER A 7 20.76 -15.47 4.90
C SER A 7 22.15 -15.95 5.32
N SER A 8 23.17 -15.13 5.09
CA SER A 8 24.54 -15.40 5.57
C SER A 8 24.65 -15.43 7.10
N PHE A 9 23.64 -14.93 7.82
CA PHE A 9 23.58 -14.92 9.28
C PHE A 9 22.76 -16.07 9.88
N TRP A 10 22.20 -16.94 9.04
CA TRP A 10 21.30 -18.00 9.48
C TRP A 10 21.92 -18.93 10.53
N TYR A 11 23.21 -19.24 10.40
CA TYR A 11 23.94 -20.11 11.33
C TYR A 11 23.87 -19.64 12.80
N ARG A 12 23.63 -18.34 13.05
CA ARG A 12 23.53 -17.75 14.39
C ARG A 12 22.16 -17.94 15.05
N VAL A 13 21.14 -18.24 14.26
CA VAL A 13 19.76 -18.45 14.74
C VAL A 13 19.26 -19.87 14.53
N ALA A 14 19.81 -20.61 13.57
CA ALA A 14 19.35 -21.92 13.15
C ALA A 14 19.18 -22.92 14.30
N LYS A 15 20.09 -22.90 15.28
CA LYS A 15 20.10 -23.81 16.44
C LYS A 15 19.24 -23.35 17.62
N LEU A 16 18.68 -22.14 17.57
CA LEU A 16 17.85 -21.63 18.65
C LEU A 16 16.56 -22.44 18.73
N ARG A 17 16.08 -22.68 19.95
CA ARG A 17 14.80 -23.36 20.20
C ARG A 17 13.80 -22.37 20.80
N PRO A 18 13.12 -21.57 19.96
CA PRO A 18 12.21 -20.54 20.44
C PRO A 18 10.97 -21.15 21.10
N THR A 19 10.55 -20.58 22.23
CA THR A 19 9.22 -20.80 22.79
C THR A 19 8.56 -19.47 23.10
N LEU A 20 7.24 -19.40 22.93
CA LEU A 20 6.46 -18.24 23.37
C LEU A 20 6.36 -18.24 24.90
N ARG A 21 6.31 -17.05 25.51
CA ARG A 21 6.09 -16.94 26.94
C ARG A 21 4.68 -17.39 27.32
N GLN A 22 4.52 -17.95 28.52
CA GLN A 22 3.26 -18.55 29.00
C GLN A 22 2.08 -17.57 29.10
N HIS A 23 2.33 -16.27 29.20
CA HIS A 23 1.28 -15.25 29.27
C HIS A 23 0.76 -14.80 27.89
N VAL A 24 1.29 -15.36 26.80
CA VAL A 24 0.90 -14.95 25.45
C VAL A 24 -0.40 -15.64 25.05
N GLU A 25 -1.47 -14.85 24.90
CA GLU A 25 -2.70 -15.32 24.27
C GLU A 25 -2.70 -15.01 22.77
N SER A 26 -3.00 -16.02 21.95
CA SER A 26 -3.13 -15.89 20.50
C SER A 26 -4.60 -15.87 20.11
N HIS A 27 -5.07 -14.74 19.59
CA HIS A 27 -6.44 -14.59 19.08
C HIS A 27 -6.43 -14.47 17.56
N ARG A 28 -7.25 -15.28 16.88
CA ARG A 28 -7.42 -15.22 15.42
C ARG A 28 -8.47 -14.17 15.08
N HIS A 29 -8.08 -13.10 14.41
CA HIS A 29 -8.99 -12.06 13.93
C HIS A 29 -9.00 -11.99 12.40
N VAL A 30 -10.19 -11.97 11.80
CA VAL A 30 -10.33 -11.76 10.35
C VAL A 30 -10.60 -10.28 10.11
N TYR A 31 -9.71 -9.61 9.38
CA TYR A 31 -9.85 -8.20 9.02
C TYR A 31 -9.70 -8.06 7.50
N ARG A 32 -10.71 -7.46 6.84
CA ARG A 32 -10.76 -7.28 5.38
C ARG A 32 -10.51 -8.59 4.59
N GLY A 33 -11.12 -9.69 5.04
CA GLY A 33 -10.95 -11.01 4.41
C GLY A 33 -9.59 -11.69 4.64
N GLN A 34 -8.64 -11.03 5.31
CA GLN A 34 -7.34 -11.61 5.66
C GLN A 34 -7.31 -12.05 7.13
N VAL A 35 -6.69 -13.21 7.38
CA VAL A 35 -6.52 -13.74 8.73
C VAL A 35 -5.30 -13.07 9.37
N TRP A 36 -5.54 -12.38 10.47
CA TRP A 36 -4.52 -11.78 11.34
C TRP A 36 -4.49 -12.53 12.65
N TYR A 37 -3.27 -12.75 13.16
CA TYR A 37 -3.08 -13.33 14.48
C TYR A 37 -2.60 -12.25 15.43
N LEU A 38 -3.34 -12.15 16.53
CA LEU A 38 -3.17 -11.15 17.54
C LEU A 38 -2.50 -11.78 18.74
N ILE A 39 -1.30 -11.32 19.06
CA ILE A 39 -0.61 -11.71 20.26
C ILE A 39 -0.80 -10.58 21.26
N GLN A 40 -1.52 -10.89 22.33
CA GLN A 40 -1.71 -9.98 23.45
C GLN A 40 -0.79 -10.39 24.59
N ASP A 41 -0.04 -9.41 25.10
CA ASP A 41 0.60 -9.52 26.40
C ASP A 41 -0.36 -8.92 27.45
N PRO A 42 -1.01 -9.74 28.28
CA PRO A 42 -1.94 -9.29 29.30
C PRO A 42 -1.24 -8.52 30.43
N ALA A 43 0.09 -8.64 30.60
CA ALA A 43 0.83 -7.91 31.62
C ALA A 43 1.12 -6.46 31.21
N SER A 44 1.34 -6.20 29.92
CA SER A 44 1.62 -4.84 29.41
C SER A 44 0.46 -4.19 28.63
N GLY A 45 -0.61 -4.93 28.33
CA GLY A 45 -1.73 -4.48 27.51
C GLY A 45 -1.36 -4.24 26.04
N ARG A 46 -0.15 -4.62 25.62
CA ARG A 46 0.33 -4.43 24.25
C ARG A 46 -0.19 -5.54 23.34
N MET A 47 -0.61 -5.12 22.15
CA MET A 47 -1.28 -5.96 21.17
C MET A 47 -0.47 -5.93 19.86
N HIS A 48 0.09 -7.09 19.49
CA HIS A 48 0.94 -7.24 18.31
C HIS A 48 0.19 -8.01 17.22
N ARG A 49 0.20 -7.49 15.99
CA ARG A 49 -0.48 -8.08 14.83
C ARG A 49 0.53 -8.75 13.91
N PHE A 50 0.30 -10.03 13.61
CA PHE A 50 1.13 -10.83 12.71
C PHE A 50 0.29 -11.37 11.54
N ALA A 51 0.89 -11.41 10.35
CA ALA A 51 0.28 -11.96 9.14
C ALA A 51 0.33 -13.50 9.14
N GLY A 52 -0.47 -14.16 8.27
CA GLY A 52 -0.62 -15.61 8.24
C GLY A 52 0.69 -16.42 8.15
N ALA A 53 1.67 -15.98 7.35
CA ALA A 53 2.97 -16.65 7.25
C ALA A 53 3.76 -16.63 8.57
N ALA A 54 3.68 -15.52 9.31
CA ALA A 54 4.32 -15.39 10.61
C ALA A 54 3.67 -16.31 11.66
N GLN A 55 2.35 -16.53 11.58
CA GLN A 55 1.66 -17.42 12.50
C GLN A 55 2.13 -18.87 12.37
N ARG A 56 2.36 -19.37 11.15
CA ARG A 56 2.85 -20.75 10.98
C ARG A 56 4.18 -20.94 11.68
N ILE A 57 5.10 -19.99 11.54
CA ILE A 57 6.38 -20.02 12.25
C ILE A 57 6.13 -20.00 13.76
N ILE A 58 5.32 -19.04 14.25
CA ILE A 58 5.00 -18.87 15.67
C ILE A 58 4.36 -20.12 16.29
N GLY A 59 3.42 -20.77 15.59
CA GLY A 59 2.74 -21.97 16.06
C GLY A 59 3.64 -23.20 16.18
N LEU A 60 4.79 -23.20 15.49
CA LEU A 60 5.79 -24.26 15.58
C LEU A 60 6.85 -23.97 16.67
N MET A 61 6.83 -22.78 17.29
CA MET A 61 7.74 -22.40 18.38
C MET A 61 7.28 -22.99 19.72
N ASN A 62 7.72 -24.20 20.01
CA ASN A 62 7.36 -24.95 21.21
C ASN A 62 8.52 -25.16 22.19
N GLY A 63 9.71 -24.59 21.90
CA GLY A 63 10.93 -24.76 22.70
C GLY A 63 11.67 -26.08 22.51
N SER A 64 11.14 -27.04 21.75
CA SER A 64 11.84 -28.28 21.40
C SER A 64 12.41 -28.24 19.98
N ARG A 65 11.68 -27.62 19.04
CA ARG A 65 12.12 -27.44 17.66
C ARG A 65 13.09 -26.27 17.53
N SER A 66 14.15 -26.50 16.78
CA SER A 66 15.09 -25.48 16.36
C SER A 66 14.51 -24.60 15.25
N VAL A 67 15.04 -23.39 15.08
CA VAL A 67 14.64 -22.49 13.99
C VAL A 67 14.85 -23.14 12.62
N GLN A 68 15.91 -23.96 12.46
CA GLN A 68 16.13 -24.76 11.25
C GLN A 68 14.97 -25.74 11.01
N GLU A 69 14.64 -26.57 12.01
CA GLU A 69 13.56 -27.56 11.90
C GLU A 69 12.20 -26.90 11.65
N ILE A 70 11.96 -25.70 12.19
CA ILE A 70 10.76 -24.91 11.91
C ILE A 70 10.73 -24.44 10.45
N TRP A 71 11.85 -23.97 9.92
CA TRP A 71 11.94 -23.51 8.53
C TRP A 71 11.78 -24.67 7.55
N ASP A 72 12.46 -25.79 7.79
CA ASP A 72 12.35 -27.01 6.98
C ASP A 72 10.92 -27.57 6.99
N ALA A 73 10.24 -27.53 8.15
CA ALA A 73 8.85 -27.97 8.26
C ALA A 73 7.87 -27.09 7.46
N ILE A 74 8.17 -25.80 7.32
CA ILE A 74 7.35 -24.89 6.50
C ILE A 74 7.65 -25.10 5.02
N GLU A 75 8.92 -25.28 4.65
CA GLU A 75 9.32 -25.61 3.28
C GLU A 75 8.64 -26.90 2.81
N ALA A 76 8.60 -27.94 3.66
CA ALA A 76 7.94 -29.19 3.33
C ALA A 76 6.40 -29.07 3.20
N ALA A 77 5.78 -28.14 3.94
CA ALA A 77 4.32 -28.00 3.98
C ALA A 77 3.76 -27.06 2.90
N ASP A 78 4.49 -25.99 2.55
CA ASP A 78 4.04 -24.93 1.65
C ASP A 78 5.25 -24.25 0.97
N PRO A 79 5.91 -24.93 -0.01
CA PRO A 79 7.10 -24.41 -0.68
C PRO A 79 6.85 -23.07 -1.39
N ASP A 80 5.66 -22.91 -1.95
CA ASP A 80 5.27 -21.73 -2.73
C ASP A 80 5.17 -20.45 -1.88
N ASN A 81 4.97 -20.58 -0.56
CA ASN A 81 4.89 -19.45 0.37
C ASN A 81 5.96 -19.51 1.48
N LEU A 82 7.14 -20.05 1.16
CA LEU A 82 8.25 -20.12 2.09
C LEU A 82 8.80 -18.71 2.41
N PRO A 83 8.79 -18.28 3.68
CA PRO A 83 9.43 -17.03 4.08
C PRO A 83 10.95 -17.10 3.91
N THR A 84 11.55 -15.98 3.50
CA THR A 84 13.01 -15.85 3.44
C THR A 84 13.62 -15.97 4.84
N GLN A 85 14.84 -16.48 4.95
CA GLN A 85 15.54 -16.59 6.24
C GLN A 85 15.71 -15.24 6.94
N ASP A 86 15.89 -14.15 6.19
CA ASP A 86 15.93 -12.78 6.73
C ASP A 86 14.58 -12.34 7.32
N GLU A 87 13.45 -12.76 6.74
CA GLU A 87 12.12 -12.50 7.29
C GLU A 87 11.90 -13.25 8.60
N VAL A 88 12.37 -14.50 8.69
CA VAL A 88 12.34 -15.28 9.94
C VAL A 88 13.21 -14.62 11.02
N ILE A 89 14.44 -14.21 10.69
CA ILE A 89 15.32 -13.47 11.61
C ILE A 89 14.64 -12.17 12.09
N GLY A 90 14.00 -11.44 11.17
CA GLY A 90 13.25 -10.23 11.50
C GLY A 90 12.06 -10.48 12.42
N LEU A 91 11.34 -11.59 12.22
CA LEU A 91 10.23 -12.01 13.07
C LEU A 91 10.72 -12.37 14.48
N LEU A 92 11.76 -13.19 14.60
CA LEU A 92 12.36 -13.54 15.89
C LEU A 92 12.83 -12.29 16.64
N GLY A 93 13.43 -11.34 15.93
CA GLY A 93 13.82 -10.06 16.50
C GLY A 93 12.63 -9.25 17.02
N GLN A 94 11.52 -9.18 16.27
CA GLN A 94 10.30 -8.50 16.72
C GLN A 94 9.69 -9.14 17.97
N LEU A 95 9.59 -10.48 18.00
CA LEU A 95 9.06 -11.22 19.14
C LEU A 95 9.94 -11.04 20.38
N HIS A 96 11.26 -11.01 20.22
CA HIS A 96 12.20 -10.75 21.32
C HIS A 96 12.06 -9.32 21.88
N ALA A 97 11.96 -8.29 21.03
CA ALA A 97 11.81 -6.91 21.54
C ALA A 97 10.41 -6.62 22.12
N ALA A 98 9.41 -7.41 21.75
CA ALA A 98 8.10 -7.39 22.37
C ALA A 98 8.05 -8.21 23.69
N ASP A 99 9.17 -8.79 24.11
CA ASP A 99 9.30 -9.70 25.25
C ASP A 99 8.39 -10.95 25.15
N LEU A 100 7.95 -11.32 23.95
CA LEU A 100 7.05 -12.45 23.70
C LEU A 100 7.79 -13.79 23.59
N LEU A 101 9.11 -13.74 23.43
CA LEU A 101 9.95 -14.90 23.17
C LEU A 101 10.81 -15.25 24.37
N SER A 102 10.71 -16.49 24.85
CA SER A 102 11.63 -17.06 25.82
C SER A 102 12.64 -17.93 25.09
N VAL A 103 13.87 -17.43 24.93
CA VAL A 103 14.98 -18.22 24.39
C VAL A 103 16.29 -17.70 24.97
N ARG A 104 17.26 -18.59 25.22
CA ARG A 104 18.60 -18.20 25.66
C ARG A 104 19.38 -17.70 24.45
N ILE A 105 19.59 -16.39 24.38
CA ILE A 105 20.20 -15.72 23.22
C ILE A 105 21.63 -15.32 23.58
N SER A 106 22.58 -15.63 22.70
CA SER A 106 23.96 -15.13 22.78
C SER A 106 24.01 -13.62 22.50
N PRO A 107 24.93 -12.84 23.09
CA PRO A 107 25.09 -11.41 22.79
C PRO A 107 25.16 -11.08 21.30
N ASP A 108 25.82 -11.92 20.50
CA ASP A 108 25.92 -11.76 19.05
C ASP A 108 24.57 -11.85 18.32
N THR A 109 23.66 -12.67 18.83
CA THR A 109 22.32 -12.83 18.26
C THR A 109 21.40 -11.67 18.65
N GLN A 110 21.61 -11.07 19.83
CA GLN A 110 20.88 -9.86 20.23
C GLN A 110 21.19 -8.68 19.29
N GLU A 111 22.46 -8.50 18.92
CA GLU A 111 22.88 -7.45 17.98
C GLU A 111 22.30 -7.67 16.58
N LEU A 112 22.22 -8.93 16.10
CA LEU A 112 21.54 -9.25 14.85
C LEU A 112 20.07 -8.83 14.87
N PHE A 113 19.35 -9.14 15.94
CA PHE A 113 17.93 -8.78 16.07
C PHE A 113 17.73 -7.26 16.08
N ARG A 114 18.60 -6.53 16.78
CA ARG A 114 18.58 -5.06 16.81
C ARG A 114 18.79 -4.48 15.41
N ARG A 115 19.76 -5.01 14.64
CA ARG A 115 20.03 -4.59 13.26
C ARG A 115 18.87 -4.90 12.32
N ALA A 116 18.27 -6.09 12.44
CA ALA A 116 17.13 -6.50 11.63
C ALA A 116 15.92 -5.55 11.83
N GLN A 117 15.61 -5.21 13.09
CA GLN A 117 14.55 -4.24 13.39
C GLN A 117 14.85 -2.85 12.86
N ALA A 118 16.09 -2.35 13.01
CA ALA A 118 16.47 -1.03 12.50
C ALA A 118 16.34 -0.95 10.97
N ARG A 119 16.74 -2.00 10.25
CA ARG A 119 16.56 -2.12 8.80
C ARG A 119 15.09 -2.16 8.40
N GLN A 120 14.26 -2.90 9.11
CA GLN A 120 12.83 -2.97 8.84
C GLN A 120 12.13 -1.63 9.09
N ARG A 121 12.49 -0.92 10.17
CA ARG A 121 11.98 0.43 10.47
C ARG A 121 12.42 1.44 9.40
N LYS A 122 13.68 1.38 8.97
CA LYS A 122 14.20 2.22 7.87
C LYS A 122 13.50 1.92 6.54
N ARG A 123 13.28 0.64 6.20
CA ARG A 123 12.52 0.23 5.00
C ARG A 123 11.06 0.70 5.06
N ARG A 124 10.38 0.52 6.20
CA ARG A 124 9.01 1.05 6.39
C ARG A 124 8.98 2.56 6.21
N ARG A 125 9.89 3.30 6.86
CA ARG A 125 9.98 4.76 6.72
C ARG A 125 10.32 5.20 5.29
N SER A 126 11.22 4.50 4.61
CA SER A 126 11.60 4.79 3.22
C SER A 126 10.49 4.54 2.21
N ARG A 127 9.51 3.65 2.50
CA ARG A 127 8.31 3.50 1.66
C ARG A 127 7.38 4.73 1.74
N PHE A 128 7.42 5.47 2.84
CA PHE A 128 6.60 6.67 3.04
C PHE A 128 7.35 7.97 2.74
N VAL A 129 8.68 7.94 2.67
CA VAL A 129 9.51 9.12 2.41
C VAL A 129 10.28 8.87 1.11
N ASN A 130 9.59 9.04 -0.02
CA ASN A 130 10.27 9.35 -1.27
C ASN A 130 10.31 10.88 -1.40
N PRO A 131 11.43 11.55 -1.10
CA PRO A 131 11.52 13.02 -1.10
C PRO A 131 11.28 13.64 -2.49
N LEU A 132 11.24 12.84 -3.56
CA LEU A 132 10.94 13.27 -4.93
C LEU A 132 9.44 13.23 -5.29
N ALA A 133 8.61 12.58 -4.48
CA ALA A 133 7.17 12.46 -4.71
C ALA A 133 6.43 12.47 -3.37
N ILE A 134 6.15 13.68 -2.86
CA ILE A 134 5.34 13.84 -1.66
C ILE A 134 3.89 13.67 -2.09
N ARG A 135 3.31 12.51 -1.77
CA ARG A 135 1.88 12.25 -1.95
C ARG A 135 1.15 12.71 -0.71
N ILE A 136 0.27 13.68 -0.85
CA ILE A 136 -0.60 14.13 0.22
C ILE A 136 -1.98 13.52 -0.03
N PRO A 137 -2.32 12.39 0.64
CA PRO A 137 -3.66 11.82 0.52
C PRO A 137 -4.65 12.79 1.17
N LEU A 138 -5.55 13.37 0.38
CA LEU A 138 -6.52 14.34 0.85
C LEU A 138 -7.82 13.64 1.27
N ILE A 139 -8.26 12.66 0.47
CA ILE A 139 -9.55 11.99 0.65
C ILE A 139 -9.41 10.52 0.20
N ASP A 140 -10.10 9.61 0.89
CA ASP A 140 -10.33 8.23 0.42
C ASP A 140 -11.61 8.22 -0.44
N PRO A 141 -11.51 8.18 -1.78
CA PRO A 141 -12.67 8.26 -2.66
C PRO A 141 -13.36 6.90 -2.84
N ASP A 142 -12.83 5.79 -2.29
CA ASP A 142 -13.27 4.43 -2.64
C ASP A 142 -14.77 4.22 -2.35
N ARG A 143 -15.23 4.76 -1.21
CA ARG A 143 -16.65 4.73 -0.81
C ARG A 143 -17.54 5.61 -1.68
N PHE A 144 -17.03 6.75 -2.14
CA PHE A 144 -17.76 7.63 -3.05
C PHE A 144 -17.89 6.96 -4.42
N LEU A 145 -16.77 6.55 -5.00
CA LEU A 145 -16.69 5.86 -6.29
C LEU A 145 -17.56 4.60 -6.30
N ALA A 146 -17.54 3.78 -5.25
CA ALA A 146 -18.36 2.57 -5.16
C ALA A 146 -19.87 2.87 -5.19
N ARG A 147 -20.31 3.96 -4.55
CA ARG A 147 -21.73 4.34 -4.50
C ARG A 147 -22.23 4.96 -5.80
N THR A 148 -21.38 5.71 -6.50
CA THR A 148 -21.73 6.42 -7.73
C THR A 148 -21.44 5.61 -9.00
N LEU A 149 -20.65 4.52 -8.90
CA LEU A 149 -20.33 3.63 -10.00
C LEU A 149 -21.56 3.12 -10.78
N PRO A 150 -22.69 2.74 -10.16
CA PRO A 150 -23.86 2.26 -10.91
C PRO A 150 -24.42 3.30 -11.90
N VAL A 151 -24.36 4.58 -11.55
CA VAL A 151 -24.83 5.69 -12.40
C VAL A 151 -23.80 5.99 -13.48
N VAL A 152 -22.52 6.08 -13.11
CA VAL A 152 -21.43 6.38 -14.05
C VAL A 152 -21.18 5.23 -15.03
N ARG A 153 -21.55 3.99 -14.68
CA ARG A 153 -21.44 2.82 -15.56
C ARG A 153 -22.22 3.00 -16.87
N TRP A 154 -23.34 3.72 -16.85
CA TRP A 154 -24.09 4.07 -18.07
C TRP A 154 -23.32 5.04 -18.96
N VAL A 155 -22.67 6.05 -18.37
CA VAL A 155 -21.81 7.01 -19.08
C VAL A 155 -20.57 6.33 -19.66
N LEU A 156 -20.01 5.33 -18.96
CA LEU A 156 -18.89 4.55 -19.45
C LEU A 156 -19.29 3.40 -20.40
N SER A 157 -20.59 3.22 -20.68
CA SER A 157 -21.07 2.20 -21.61
C SER A 157 -20.85 2.62 -23.07
N PRO A 158 -20.98 1.70 -24.05
CA PRO A 158 -20.94 2.05 -25.47
C PRO A 158 -21.91 3.18 -25.84
N PHE A 159 -23.08 3.25 -25.20
CA PHE A 159 -24.04 4.34 -25.38
C PHE A 159 -23.46 5.69 -24.96
N GLY A 160 -22.77 5.75 -23.82
CA GLY A 160 -22.15 6.98 -23.36
C GLY A 160 -20.98 7.42 -24.23
N VAL A 161 -20.24 6.48 -24.83
CA VAL A 161 -19.19 6.79 -25.83
C VAL A 161 -19.81 7.40 -27.08
N VAL A 162 -20.91 6.85 -27.60
CA VAL A 162 -21.63 7.42 -28.76
C VAL A 162 -22.14 8.82 -28.43
N LEU A 163 -22.76 9.02 -27.27
CA LEU A 163 -23.23 10.33 -26.84
C LEU A 163 -22.06 11.33 -26.72
N TRP A 164 -20.94 10.91 -26.14
CA TRP A 164 -19.73 11.73 -26.05
C TRP A 164 -19.20 12.12 -27.43
N LEU A 165 -19.13 11.17 -28.37
CA LEU A 165 -18.72 11.43 -29.75
C LEU A 165 -19.65 12.43 -30.46
N LEU A 166 -20.96 12.34 -30.23
CA LEU A 166 -21.92 13.31 -30.80
C LEU A 166 -21.69 14.72 -30.26
N VAL A 167 -21.48 14.85 -28.94
CA VAL A 167 -21.23 16.16 -28.30
C VAL A 167 -19.90 16.75 -28.78
N VAL A 168 -18.81 15.96 -28.78
CA VAL A 168 -17.50 16.41 -29.26
C VAL A 168 -17.55 16.72 -30.76
N GLY A 169 -18.21 15.89 -31.55
CA GLY A 169 -18.40 16.12 -32.98
C GLY A 169 -19.13 17.43 -33.25
N ALA A 170 -20.24 17.69 -32.55
CA ALA A 170 -20.97 18.96 -32.66
C ALA A 170 -20.09 20.16 -32.26
N ALA A 171 -19.31 20.03 -31.17
CA ALA A 171 -18.39 21.08 -30.74
C ALA A 171 -17.30 21.36 -31.80
N VAL A 172 -16.74 20.32 -32.43
CA VAL A 172 -15.74 20.46 -33.50
C VAL A 172 -16.34 21.14 -34.73
N VAL A 173 -17.58 20.79 -35.11
CA VAL A 173 -18.30 21.47 -36.19
C VAL A 173 -18.51 22.95 -35.87
N LEU A 174 -18.96 23.27 -34.65
CA LEU A 174 -19.13 24.65 -34.17
C LEU A 174 -17.82 25.44 -34.21
N VAL A 175 -16.71 24.84 -33.78
CA VAL A 175 -15.38 25.45 -33.86
C VAL A 175 -14.99 25.75 -35.31
N GLY A 176 -15.28 24.84 -36.23
CA GLY A 176 -15.04 25.07 -37.66
C GLY A 176 -15.93 26.17 -38.25
N MET A 177 -17.20 26.23 -37.85
CA MET A 177 -18.14 27.26 -38.31
C MET A 177 -17.79 28.66 -37.81
N HIS A 178 -17.31 28.77 -36.57
CA HIS A 178 -16.95 30.04 -35.92
C HIS A 178 -15.43 30.23 -35.81
N TRP A 179 -14.68 29.69 -36.78
CA TRP A 179 -13.22 29.67 -36.73
C TRP A 179 -12.61 31.07 -36.59
N SER A 180 -13.06 32.03 -37.41
CA SER A 180 -12.58 33.42 -37.37
C SER A 180 -12.89 34.09 -36.02
N GLU A 181 -14.11 33.95 -35.51
CA GLU A 181 -14.51 34.51 -34.21
C GLU A 181 -13.67 33.95 -33.05
N LEU A 182 -13.21 32.70 -33.18
CA LEU A 182 -12.40 32.01 -32.20
C LEU A 182 -10.91 32.39 -32.31
N THR A 183 -10.38 32.59 -33.52
CA THR A 183 -8.96 32.93 -33.72
C THR A 183 -8.67 34.42 -33.57
N ASP A 184 -9.62 35.27 -33.93
CA ASP A 184 -9.43 36.72 -33.92
C ASP A 184 -9.30 37.25 -32.49
N ASN A 185 -8.20 37.95 -32.24
CA ASN A 185 -7.84 38.53 -30.93
C ASN A 185 -7.83 37.53 -29.78
N VAL A 186 -7.55 36.24 -30.05
CA VAL A 186 -7.57 35.22 -28.99
C VAL A 186 -6.54 35.48 -27.90
N ILE A 187 -5.35 35.99 -28.28
CA ILE A 187 -4.29 36.28 -27.31
C ILE A 187 -4.75 37.36 -26.32
N ASP A 188 -5.29 38.47 -26.80
CA ASP A 188 -5.78 39.56 -25.95
C ASP A 188 -6.98 39.13 -25.09
N ARG A 189 -7.89 38.32 -25.66
CA ARG A 189 -9.03 37.77 -24.93
C ARG A 189 -8.57 36.82 -23.83
N VAL A 190 -7.66 35.89 -24.11
CA VAL A 190 -7.19 34.88 -23.14
C VAL A 190 -6.34 35.51 -22.04
N THR A 191 -5.51 36.51 -22.38
CA THR A 191 -4.61 37.19 -21.43
C THR A 191 -5.30 38.26 -20.59
N THR A 192 -6.56 38.59 -20.87
CA THR A 192 -7.34 39.48 -20.01
C THR A 192 -7.42 38.88 -18.58
N PRO A 193 -7.13 39.65 -17.51
CA PRO A 193 -7.07 39.12 -16.14
C PRO A 193 -8.31 38.34 -15.69
N ARG A 194 -9.50 38.76 -16.16
CA ARG A 194 -10.77 38.06 -15.93
C ARG A 194 -10.76 36.65 -16.52
N ASN A 195 -10.31 36.49 -17.76
CA ASN A 195 -10.30 35.20 -18.43
C ASN A 195 -9.20 34.30 -17.90
N LEU A 196 -8.04 34.86 -17.54
CA LEU A 196 -7.00 34.14 -16.82
C LEU A 196 -7.52 33.57 -15.49
N LEU A 197 -8.32 34.34 -14.74
CA LEU A 197 -8.95 33.85 -13.52
C LEU A 197 -9.92 32.69 -13.78
N PHE A 198 -10.75 32.78 -14.84
CA PHE A 198 -11.64 31.68 -15.22
C PHE A 198 -10.87 30.43 -15.67
N ILE A 199 -9.80 30.58 -16.44
CA ILE A 199 -8.93 29.47 -16.84
C ILE A 199 -8.28 28.84 -15.61
N TRP A 200 -7.75 29.65 -14.70
CA TRP A 200 -7.15 29.17 -13.46
C TRP A 200 -8.14 28.43 -12.56
N LEU A 201 -9.39 28.90 -12.44
CA LEU A 201 -10.44 28.22 -11.65
C LEU A 201 -10.99 26.96 -12.33
N SER A 202 -11.11 26.96 -13.66
CA SER A 202 -11.61 25.80 -14.41
C SER A 202 -10.61 24.64 -14.43
N TYR A 203 -9.31 24.94 -14.41
CA TYR A 203 -8.28 23.90 -14.44
C TYR A 203 -8.40 22.88 -13.31
N PRO A 204 -8.50 23.24 -12.01
CA PRO A 204 -8.73 22.30 -10.92
C PRO A 204 -10.00 21.47 -11.08
N VAL A 205 -11.08 22.09 -11.57
CA VAL A 205 -12.37 21.42 -11.75
C VAL A 205 -12.25 20.34 -12.83
N ILE A 206 -11.71 20.67 -14.00
CA ILE A 206 -11.47 19.73 -15.09
C ILE A 206 -10.53 18.60 -14.62
N LYS A 207 -9.47 18.94 -13.88
CA LYS A 207 -8.53 17.98 -13.33
C LYS A 207 -9.21 17.01 -12.37
N ALA A 208 -10.05 17.50 -11.46
CA ALA A 208 -10.80 16.68 -10.53
C ALA A 208 -11.71 15.67 -11.26
N PHE A 209 -12.42 16.12 -12.31
CA PHE A 209 -13.22 15.21 -13.14
C PHE A 209 -12.37 14.18 -13.89
N HIS A 210 -11.18 14.55 -14.35
CA HIS A 210 -10.25 13.66 -15.03
C HIS A 210 -9.72 12.56 -14.09
N GLU A 211 -9.28 12.94 -12.89
CA GLU A 211 -8.83 12.01 -11.85
C GLU A 211 -9.96 11.08 -11.40
N LEU A 212 -11.17 11.61 -11.22
CA LEU A 212 -12.37 10.80 -10.98
C LEU A 212 -12.61 9.82 -12.14
N GLY A 213 -12.42 10.24 -13.38
CA GLY A 213 -12.49 9.38 -14.57
C GLY A 213 -11.54 8.19 -14.48
N HIS A 214 -10.27 8.43 -14.11
CA HIS A 214 -9.30 7.35 -13.84
C HIS A 214 -9.74 6.45 -12.69
N GLY A 215 -10.28 7.03 -11.61
CA GLY A 215 -10.81 6.28 -10.47
C GLY A 215 -11.97 5.35 -10.85
N TYR A 216 -12.96 5.85 -11.60
CA TYR A 216 -14.08 5.05 -12.08
C TYR A 216 -13.66 3.99 -13.10
N ALA A 217 -12.71 4.31 -13.97
CA ALA A 217 -12.10 3.36 -14.89
C ALA A 217 -11.49 2.19 -14.11
N ALA A 218 -10.55 2.45 -13.20
CA ALA A 218 -9.92 1.43 -12.38
C ALA A 218 -10.95 0.58 -11.60
N ARG A 219 -11.98 1.23 -11.02
CA ARG A 219 -13.02 0.55 -10.26
C ARG A 219 -13.90 -0.36 -11.11
N ARG A 220 -14.20 0.02 -12.35
CA ARG A 220 -14.99 -0.81 -13.28
C ARG A 220 -14.29 -2.14 -13.61
N TRP A 221 -12.96 -2.15 -13.66
CA TRP A 221 -12.16 -3.36 -13.89
C TRP A 221 -11.74 -4.09 -12.60
N GLY A 222 -12.38 -3.76 -11.46
CA GLY A 222 -12.15 -4.45 -10.19
C GLY A 222 -10.99 -3.91 -9.34
N GLY A 223 -10.39 -2.78 -9.72
CA GLY A 223 -9.37 -2.09 -8.92
C GLY A 223 -9.98 -1.34 -7.73
N GLU A 224 -9.21 -1.21 -6.65
CA GLU A 224 -9.56 -0.36 -5.50
C GLU A 224 -8.70 0.91 -5.50
N VAL A 225 -9.32 2.08 -5.27
CA VAL A 225 -8.64 3.39 -5.28
C VAL A 225 -8.81 4.02 -3.90
N HIS A 226 -7.83 3.76 -3.04
CA HIS A 226 -7.86 4.18 -1.63
C HIS A 226 -7.17 5.52 -1.38
N GLU A 227 -6.54 6.11 -2.40
CA GLU A 227 -5.82 7.38 -2.31
C GLU A 227 -6.18 8.27 -3.51
N MET A 228 -6.74 9.44 -3.24
CA MET A 228 -6.86 10.54 -4.19
C MET A 228 -6.32 11.82 -3.51
N GLY A 229 -5.38 12.48 -4.17
CA GLY A 229 -4.61 13.54 -3.54
C GLY A 229 -3.65 14.21 -4.51
N ILE A 230 -2.93 15.20 -4.01
CA ILE A 230 -1.97 15.98 -4.79
C ILE A 230 -0.60 15.31 -4.67
N MET A 231 0.05 15.08 -5.82
CA MET A 231 1.46 14.69 -5.87
C MET A 231 2.32 15.94 -6.09
N LEU A 232 3.28 16.17 -5.19
CA LEU A 232 4.28 17.23 -5.33
C LEU A 232 5.59 16.60 -5.77
N LEU A 233 5.96 16.86 -7.03
CA LEU A 233 7.20 16.40 -7.65
C LEU A 233 8.17 17.60 -7.71
N ILE A 234 9.13 17.65 -6.78
CA ILE A 234 10.20 18.66 -6.71
C ILE A 234 9.66 20.10 -6.82
N PHE A 235 8.89 20.55 -5.83
CA PHE A 235 8.41 21.94 -5.70
C PHE A 235 7.64 22.55 -6.89
N MET A 236 7.34 21.77 -7.94
CA MET A 236 6.40 22.12 -8.98
C MET A 236 5.20 21.15 -8.90
N PRO A 237 3.96 21.64 -8.88
CA PRO A 237 2.80 20.78 -9.04
C PRO A 237 2.79 20.29 -10.50
N ILE A 238 3.38 19.13 -10.72
CA ILE A 238 3.24 18.34 -11.94
C ILE A 238 2.33 17.16 -11.54
N PRO A 239 1.28 16.84 -12.32
CA PRO A 239 0.26 15.84 -11.96
C PRO A 239 0.83 14.46 -11.59
#